data_AF-A0A9Q0Y1Z7-F1
#
_entry.id   AF-A0A9Q0Y1Z7-F1
#
_cell.length_a   1.000
_cell.length_b   1.000
_cell.length_c   1.000
_cell.angle_alpha   90.00
_cell.angle_beta   90.00
_cell.angle_gamma   90.00
#
_symmetry.space_group_name_H-M   'P 1'
#
loop_
_entity.id
_entity.type
_entity.pdbx_description
1 polymer ?
#
loop_
_entity_poly.entity_id
_entity_poly.type
_entity_poly.pdbx_seq_one_letter_code
_entity_poly.pdbx_strand_id
1 'polypeptide(L)'
;KFTCPLCDRSFTEKWAMNNHMKLHTGEKPYKCTWPTCHYSFLTASAMKDHYRTHTVFFYDNTVLHSKQTGNNNSYTAAIGQSTA
;
A
#
# COMPACT_ATOMS: atom_id res chain seq x y z
N LYS A 1 7.58 -17.75 18.10
CA LYS A 1 6.40 -16.87 18.13
C LYS A 1 6.88 -15.44 18.36
N PHE A 2 6.56 -14.53 17.46
CA PHE A 2 6.91 -13.11 17.56
C PHE A 2 5.63 -12.32 17.84
N THR A 3 5.53 -11.71 19.01
CA THR A 3 4.36 -10.95 19.43
C THR A 3 4.61 -9.46 19.20
N CYS A 4 3.60 -8.75 18.71
CA CYS A 4 3.67 -7.30 18.61
C CYS A 4 3.67 -6.68 20.02
N PRO A 5 4.54 -5.69 20.30
CA PRO A 5 4.53 -4.99 21.59
C PRO A 5 3.40 -3.95 21.72
N LEU A 6 2.74 -3.59 20.62
CA LEU A 6 1.70 -2.55 20.58
C LEU A 6 0.28 -3.13 20.44
N CYS A 7 0.15 -4.44 20.21
CA CYS A 7 -1.13 -5.15 20.17
C CYS A 7 -0.93 -6.66 20.38
N ASP A 8 -2.00 -7.40 20.61
CA ASP A 8 -1.91 -8.84 20.93
C ASP A 8 -1.69 -9.76 19.71
N ARG A 9 -1.35 -9.20 18.54
CA ARG A 9 -1.08 -10.02 17.35
C ARG A 9 0.24 -10.79 17.48
N SER A 10 0.17 -12.05 17.06
CA SER A 10 1.27 -12.99 17.07
C SER A 10 1.58 -13.46 15.66
N PHE A 11 2.86 -13.60 15.36
CA PHE A 11 3.36 -14.07 14.07
C PHE A 11 4.28 -15.28 14.25
N THR A 12 4.28 -16.17 13.27
CA THR A 12 5.20 -17.31 13.20
C THR A 12 6.60 -16.86 12.80
N GLU A 13 6.69 -15.82 11.95
CA GLU A 13 7.92 -15.37 11.33
C GLU A 13 8.28 -13.91 11.71
N LYS A 14 9.57 -13.64 11.90
CA LYS A 14 10.07 -12.33 12.34
C LYS A 14 9.81 -11.23 11.30
N TRP A 15 9.98 -11.54 10.02
CA TRP A 15 9.76 -10.57 8.94
C TRP A 15 8.30 -10.15 8.84
N ALA A 16 7.36 -11.06 9.13
CA ALA A 16 5.94 -10.77 9.16
C ALA A 16 5.58 -9.82 10.31
N MET A 17 6.13 -10.06 11.51
CA MET A 17 6.01 -9.13 12.65
C MET A 17 6.62 -7.76 12.34
N ASN A 18 7.83 -7.69 11.77
CA ASN A 18 8.45 -6.43 11.38
C ASN A 18 7.63 -5.66 10.34
N ASN A 19 7.05 -6.34 9.34
CA ASN A 19 6.15 -5.70 8.38
C ASN A 19 4.86 -5.21 9.05
N HIS A 20 4.33 -5.97 10.00
CA HIS A 20 3.18 -5.55 10.80
C HIS A 20 3.48 -4.29 11.63
N MET A 21 4.68 -4.13 12.18
CA MET A 21 5.06 -2.92 12.93
C MET A 21 4.95 -1.64 12.11
N LYS A 22 5.09 -1.71 10.77
CA LYS A 22 4.91 -0.55 9.88
C LYS A 22 3.47 -0.03 9.87
N LEU A 23 2.50 -0.85 10.26
CA LEU A 23 1.10 -0.41 10.44
C LEU A 23 0.97 0.53 11.64
N HIS A 24 1.74 0.29 12.70
CA HIS A 24 1.73 1.15 13.89
C HIS A 24 2.45 2.48 13.65
N THR A 25 3.53 2.47 12.86
CA THR A 25 4.24 3.71 12.51
C THR A 25 3.54 4.51 11.42
N GLY A 26 2.70 3.86 10.61
CA GLY A 26 2.05 4.46 9.45
C GLY A 26 3.01 4.78 8.29
N GLU A 27 4.30 4.47 8.43
CA GLU A 27 5.30 4.75 7.41
C GLU A 27 5.12 3.82 6.20
N LYS A 28 4.92 4.43 5.03
CA LYS A 28 4.80 3.73 3.74
C LYS A 28 6.02 4.02 2.87
N PRO A 29 7.16 3.35 3.11
CA PRO A 29 8.42 3.65 2.43
C PRO A 29 8.39 3.32 0.93
N TYR A 30 7.48 2.45 0.48
CA TYR A 30 7.43 2.01 -0.92
C TYR A 30 6.46 2.87 -1.73
N LYS A 31 6.97 3.97 -2.28
CA LYS A 31 6.20 4.86 -3.16
C LYS A 31 6.12 4.29 -4.58
N CYS A 32 4.96 4.43 -5.22
CA CYS A 32 4.83 4.16 -6.64
C CYS A 32 5.65 5.17 -7.44
N THR A 33 6.42 4.70 -8.42
CA THR A 33 7.26 5.55 -9.27
C THR A 33 6.56 5.99 -10.55
N TRP A 34 5.29 5.63 -10.74
CA TRP A 34 4.51 6.06 -11.89
C TRP A 34 4.22 7.57 -11.81
N PRO A 35 4.45 8.36 -12.88
CA PRO A 35 4.49 9.83 -12.79
C PRO A 35 3.25 10.51 -12.20
N THR A 36 2.06 9.94 -12.43
CA THR A 36 0.79 10.49 -11.94
C THR A 36 0.24 9.74 -10.72
N CYS A 37 1.01 8.81 -10.15
CA CYS A 37 0.58 7.97 -9.05
C CYS A 37 1.25 8.38 -7.73
N HIS A 38 0.42 8.64 -6.72
CA HIS A 38 0.88 9.04 -5.39
C HIS A 38 0.72 7.92 -4.34
N TYR A 39 0.36 6.71 -4.77
CA TYR A 39 0.16 5.59 -3.87
C TYR A 39 1.49 5.15 -3.24
N SER A 40 1.42 4.82 -1.95
CA SER A 40 2.55 4.32 -1.17
C SER A 40 2.13 3.08 -0.38
N PHE A 41 3.07 2.15 -0.18
CA PHE A 41 2.82 0.83 0.36
C PHE A 41 3.77 0.53 1.53
N LEU A 42 3.35 -0.42 2.38
CA LEU A 42 4.12 -0.87 3.55
C LEU A 42 5.16 -1.94 3.16
N THR A 43 4.96 -2.63 2.05
CA THR A 43 5.83 -3.71 1.57
C THR A 43 6.16 -3.54 0.08
N ALA A 44 7.35 -3.99 -0.31
CA ALA A 44 7.81 -3.98 -1.69
C ALA A 44 6.92 -4.85 -2.61
N SER A 45 6.46 -6.00 -2.11
CA SER A 45 5.57 -6.89 -2.88
C SER A 45 4.27 -6.19 -3.24
N ALA A 46 3.63 -5.52 -2.28
CA ALA A 46 2.38 -4.80 -2.53
C ALA A 46 2.55 -3.65 -3.53
N MET A 47 3.67 -2.91 -3.46
CA MET A 47 4.01 -1.89 -4.46
C MET A 47 4.22 -2.52 -5.85
N LYS A 48 4.93 -3.64 -5.94
CA LYS A 48 5.18 -4.35 -7.20
C LYS A 48 3.88 -4.85 -7.84
N ASP A 49 2.98 -5.42 -7.04
CA ASP A 49 1.67 -5.87 -7.50
C ASP A 49 0.80 -4.69 -7.96
N HIS A 50 0.84 -3.57 -7.25
CA HIS A 50 0.21 -2.33 -7.69
C HIS A 50 0.82 -1.80 -8.98
N TYR A 51 2.14 -1.79 -9.13
CA TYR A 51 2.81 -1.25 -10.33
C TYR A 51 2.32 -1.94 -11.60
N ARG A 52 1.95 -3.22 -11.50
CA ARG A 52 1.37 -3.97 -12.61
C ARG A 52 0.11 -3.28 -13.15
N THR A 53 -0.73 -2.66 -12.30
CA THR A 53 -1.97 -1.98 -12.74
C THR A 53 -1.70 -0.80 -13.69
N HIS A 54 -0.50 -0.21 -13.66
CA HIS A 54 -0.12 0.83 -14.60
C HIS A 54 0.40 0.28 -15.93
N THR A 55 0.91 -0.95 -15.91
CA THR A 55 1.49 -1.62 -17.08
C THR A 55 0.50 -2.50 -17.85
N VAL A 56 -0.65 -2.84 -17.27
CA VAL A 56 -1.70 -3.58 -17.98
C VAL A 56 -2.53 -2.59 -18.82
N PHE A 57 -2.25 -2.55 -20.13
CA PHE A 57 -3.23 -2.14 -21.12
C PHE A 57 -4.16 -3.33 -21.35
N PHE A 58 -5.44 -3.25 -20.99
CA PHE A 58 -6.41 -4.26 -21.40
C PHE A 58 -6.73 -4.07 -22.88
N TYR A 59 -6.67 -5.14 -23.68
CA TYR A 59 -7.33 -5.17 -24.98
C TYR A 59 -8.80 -5.53 -24.73
N ASP A 60 -9.66 -4.52 -24.69
CA ASP A 60 -11.06 -4.73 -24.98
C ASP A 60 -11.39 -3.82 -26.14
N ASN A 61 -11.88 -4.41 -27.24
CA ASN A 61 -11.80 -3.96 -28.63
C ASN A 61 -12.36 -2.54 -28.93
N THR A 62 -11.83 -1.45 -28.35
CA THR A 62 -11.83 -0.06 -28.88
C THR A 62 -11.35 1.02 -27.89
N VAL A 63 -11.21 0.79 -26.57
CA VAL A 63 -10.86 1.88 -25.63
C VAL A 63 -9.93 1.42 -24.50
N LEU A 64 -8.87 2.20 -24.25
CA LEU A 64 -7.99 2.07 -23.07
C LEU A 64 -8.72 2.59 -21.82
N HIS A 65 -9.08 1.71 -20.89
CA HIS A 65 -9.58 2.10 -19.56
C HIS A 65 -8.59 1.70 -18.47
N SER A 66 -8.16 2.66 -17.64
CA SER A 66 -7.44 2.36 -16.39
C SER A 66 -8.44 1.89 -15.34
N LYS A 67 -8.47 0.60 -14.98
CA LYS A 67 -9.32 0.14 -13.87
C LYS A 67 -8.61 0.38 -12.55
N GLN A 68 -9.02 1.42 -11.82
CA GLN A 68 -8.69 1.57 -10.41
C GLN A 68 -9.49 0.54 -9.61
N THR A 69 -9.02 -0.70 -9.52
CA THR A 69 -9.56 -1.64 -8.53
C THR A 69 -8.99 -1.26 -7.18
N GLY A 70 -9.58 -0.24 -6.55
CA GLY A 70 -9.44 -0.03 -5.12
C GLY A 70 -10.08 -1.19 -4.39
N ASN A 71 -9.26 -2.06 -3.81
CA ASN A 71 -9.70 -2.99 -2.77
C ASN A 71 -8.73 -2.89 -1.59
N ASN A 72 -9.18 -2.07 -0.63
CA ASN A 72 -9.27 -2.31 0.80
C ASN A 72 -7.99 -2.81 1.50
N ASN A 73 -7.19 -1.85 1.93
CA ASN A 73 -6.76 -1.76 3.33
C ASN A 73 -6.57 -0.28 3.67
N SER A 74 -7.68 0.32 4.09
CA SER A 74 -7.81 1.67 4.64
C SER A 74 -6.89 1.87 5.84
N TYR A 75 -6.11 2.96 5.85
CA TYR A 75 -5.92 3.81 7.02
C TYR A 75 -5.75 5.27 6.54
N THR A 76 -6.82 6.04 6.78
CA THR A 76 -6.97 7.51 6.91
C THR A 76 -6.18 8.43 5.98
N ALA A 77 -6.91 9.10 5.08
CA ALA A 77 -6.57 10.46 4.67
C ALA A 77 -6.89 11.41 5.84
N ALA A 78 -5.86 11.95 6.50
CA ALA A 78 -6.01 13.21 7.22
C ALA A 78 -5.53 14.31 6.27
N ILE A 79 -6.48 15.08 5.75
CA ILE A 79 -6.21 16.31 5.01
C ILE A 79 -5.69 17.30 6.05
N GLY A 80 -4.38 17.51 6.06
CA GLY A 80 -3.80 18.67 6.72
C GLY A 80 -3.94 19.88 5.79
N GLN A 81 -4.85 20.78 6.11
CA GLN A 81 -4.85 22.21 5.75
C GLN A 81 -5.66 22.92 6.84
N SER A 82 -5.32 24.07 7.40
CA SER A 82 -4.22 25.00 7.20
C SER A 82 -4.11 25.80 8.49
N THR A 83 -2.90 26.18 8.86
CA THR A 83 -2.65 27.34 9.71
C THR A 83 -3.37 28.56 9.15
N ALA A 84 -4.05 29.31 10.04
CA ALA A 84 -4.26 30.75 9.94
C ALA A 84 -3.94 31.34 11.31
#